data_AF-D9WTD2-F1
#
_entry.id   AF-D9WTD2-F1
#
_cell.length_a   1.000
_cell.length_b   1.000
_cell.length_c   1.000
_cell.angle_alpha   90.00
_cell.angle_beta   90.00
_cell.angle_gamma   90.00
#
_symmetry.space_group_name_H-M   'P 1'
#
loop_
_entity.id
_entity.type
_entity.pdbx_description
1 polymer ?
#
loop_
_entity_poly.entity_id
_entity_poly.type
_entity_poly.pdbx_seq_one_letter_code
_entity_poly.pdbx_strand_id
1 'polypeptide(L)'
;MGGADRRRRALPLPRASGHRRRSRPGRRARPGRRGVPGGIASTVGAVVDYDRRRSTHLVATLEAYFTPSGSSPMRAAGHLHVHTNTVSRRLERITELLGPDLQKPANTLEIQLALRLLRARDAVRRHSDNTGEGAGTR
;
A
#
# COMPACT_ATOMS: atom_id res chain seq x y z
N MET A 1 -24.64 -38.39 47.55
CA MET A 1 -23.19 -38.52 47.23
C MET A 1 -23.11 -38.73 45.72
N GLY A 2 -22.54 -37.90 44.86
CA GLY A 2 -21.65 -36.74 44.97
C GLY A 2 -20.90 -36.66 43.62
N GLY A 3 -20.83 -35.49 43.00
CA GLY A 3 -20.12 -35.25 41.73
C GLY A 3 -20.98 -34.45 40.75
N ALA A 4 -21.24 -33.17 40.99
CA ALA A 4 -20.36 -32.03 40.68
C ALA A 4 -20.19 -31.78 39.16
N ASP A 5 -21.01 -30.83 38.72
CA ASP A 5 -20.90 -29.96 37.54
C ASP A 5 -19.45 -29.58 37.16
N ARG A 6 -19.19 -29.49 35.84
CA ARG A 6 -18.47 -28.36 35.25
C ARG A 6 -18.53 -28.39 33.71
N ARG A 7 -19.41 -27.54 33.21
CA ARG A 7 -19.37 -26.97 31.85
C ARG A 7 -17.95 -26.55 31.44
N ARG A 8 -17.47 -27.03 30.29
CA ARG A 8 -16.57 -26.26 29.40
C ARG A 8 -16.92 -26.53 27.94
N ARG A 9 -17.53 -25.52 27.32
CA ARG A 9 -17.54 -25.28 25.87
C ARG A 9 -16.09 -25.22 25.37
N ALA A 10 -15.77 -25.97 24.32
CA ALA A 10 -14.67 -25.65 23.42
C ALA A 10 -15.20 -25.80 21.98
N LEU A 11 -15.08 -24.72 21.22
CA LEU A 11 -15.58 -24.54 19.85
C LEU A 11 -14.87 -25.46 18.83
N PRO A 12 -15.51 -25.78 17.69
CA PRO A 12 -14.86 -26.50 16.60
C PRO A 12 -13.79 -25.62 15.94
N LEU A 13 -12.58 -26.15 15.81
CA LEU A 13 -11.47 -25.54 15.08
C LEU A 13 -11.77 -25.54 13.56
N PRO A 14 -11.57 -24.42 12.84
CA PRO A 14 -11.69 -24.42 11.39
C PRO A 14 -10.45 -25.00 10.70
N ARG A 15 -10.74 -25.99 9.85
CA ARG A 15 -10.01 -26.57 8.71
C ARG A 15 -8.65 -25.98 8.33
N ALA A 16 -7.64 -26.85 8.42
CA ALA A 16 -6.37 -26.71 7.71
C ALA A 16 -6.60 -26.68 6.19
N SER A 17 -6.51 -25.48 5.60
CA SER A 17 -6.49 -25.31 4.15
C SER A 17 -5.05 -25.45 3.67
N GLY A 18 -4.65 -26.70 3.42
CA GLY A 18 -3.44 -27.04 2.69
C GLY A 18 -3.57 -26.64 1.22
N HIS A 19 -3.16 -25.42 0.89
CA HIS A 19 -2.83 -25.05 -0.48
C HIS A 19 -1.41 -24.50 -0.55
N ARG A 20 -0.44 -25.42 -0.68
CA ARG A 20 0.85 -25.11 -1.29
C ARG A 20 0.61 -24.77 -2.78
N ARG A 21 0.14 -23.56 -3.07
CA ARG A 21 0.28 -23.01 -4.41
C ARG A 21 1.69 -22.46 -4.52
N ARG A 22 2.52 -23.21 -5.26
CA ARG A 22 3.83 -22.79 -5.73
C ARG A 22 3.71 -21.40 -6.35
N SER A 23 4.22 -20.38 -5.67
CA SER A 23 4.41 -19.05 -6.26
C SER A 23 5.43 -19.20 -7.38
N ARG A 24 4.96 -19.10 -8.62
CA ARG A 24 5.83 -18.97 -9.81
C ARG A 24 6.74 -17.76 -9.60
N PRO A 25 8.06 -17.85 -9.84
CA PRO A 25 8.94 -16.69 -9.75
C PRO A 25 8.57 -15.74 -10.89
N GLY A 26 7.86 -14.67 -10.54
CA GLY A 26 7.55 -13.58 -11.46
C GLY A 26 8.85 -12.88 -11.83
N ARG A 27 9.29 -13.09 -13.07
CA ARG A 27 10.13 -12.23 -13.92
C ARG A 27 10.90 -11.16 -13.13
N ARG A 28 12.19 -11.44 -12.84
CA ARG A 28 13.17 -10.53 -12.21
C ARG A 28 12.95 -9.09 -12.69
N ALA A 29 12.46 -8.24 -11.81
CA ALA A 29 12.57 -6.80 -11.99
C ALA A 29 14.07 -6.47 -12.05
N ARG A 30 14.51 -5.87 -13.15
CA ARG A 30 15.90 -5.41 -13.29
C ARG A 30 16.15 -4.38 -12.17
N PRO A 31 17.24 -4.49 -11.38
CA PRO A 31 17.56 -3.47 -10.39
C PRO A 31 17.93 -2.18 -11.13
N GLY A 32 16.98 -1.24 -11.16
CA GLY A 32 17.13 0.07 -11.76
C GLY A 32 17.90 1.00 -10.83
N ARG A 33 19.18 1.19 -11.14
CA ARG A 33 20.02 2.39 -10.99
C ARG A 33 19.50 3.54 -10.10
N ARG A 34 20.34 3.88 -9.10
CA ARG A 34 20.81 5.21 -8.65
C ARG A 34 19.87 6.42 -8.85
N GLY A 35 19.58 7.13 -7.76
CA GLY A 35 19.27 8.57 -7.63
C GLY A 35 18.59 9.24 -8.82
N VAL A 36 17.30 9.49 -8.69
CA VAL A 36 16.32 9.80 -9.74
C VAL A 36 16.75 10.94 -10.68
N PRO A 37 17.13 10.68 -11.95
CA PRO A 37 17.07 11.67 -13.01
C PRO A 37 15.67 11.58 -13.62
N GLY A 38 14.80 12.48 -13.17
CA GLY A 38 13.36 12.51 -13.44
C GLY A 38 12.69 13.10 -12.21
N GLY A 39 11.88 14.15 -12.37
CA GLY A 39 11.37 14.92 -11.23
C GLY A 39 10.63 14.06 -10.19
N ILE A 40 10.37 14.64 -9.02
CA ILE A 40 9.76 14.02 -7.84
C ILE A 40 8.55 13.10 -8.15
N ALA A 41 7.72 13.46 -9.14
CA ALA A 41 6.58 12.63 -9.57
C ALA A 41 6.97 11.26 -10.15
N SER A 42 8.15 11.15 -10.76
CA SER A 42 8.65 9.90 -11.33
C SER A 42 9.07 8.89 -10.27
N THR A 43 9.45 9.35 -9.07
CA THR A 43 9.87 8.50 -7.94
C THR A 43 8.80 7.50 -7.54
N VAL A 44 7.52 7.88 -7.53
CA VAL A 44 6.40 6.98 -7.24
C VAL A 44 5.70 6.46 -8.51
N GLY A 45 6.17 6.86 -9.69
CA GLY A 45 5.55 6.53 -10.98
C GLY A 45 5.43 5.03 -11.21
N ALA A 46 6.46 4.26 -10.86
CA ALA A 46 6.42 2.79 -10.97
C ALA A 46 5.34 2.15 -10.07
N VAL A 47 5.06 2.74 -8.90
CA VAL A 47 4.03 2.26 -7.97
C VAL A 47 2.64 2.64 -8.47
N VAL A 48 2.47 3.87 -8.95
CA VAL A 48 1.21 4.34 -9.55
C VAL A 48 0.86 3.51 -10.78
N ASP A 49 1.82 3.26 -11.67
CA ASP A 49 1.61 2.41 -12.86
C ASP A 49 1.28 0.96 -12.49
N TYR A 50 1.87 0.46 -11.40
CA TYR A 50 1.57 -0.87 -10.90
C TYR A 50 0.13 -0.94 -10.36
N ASP A 51 -0.28 0.02 -9.54
CA ASP A 51 -1.65 0.13 -9.02
C ASP A 51 -2.66 0.26 -10.15
N ARG A 52 -2.41 1.09 -11.16
CA ARG A 52 -3.30 1.24 -12.33
C ARG A 52 -3.49 -0.05 -13.13
N ARG A 53 -2.45 -0.89 -13.23
CA ARG A 53 -2.50 -2.13 -14.03
C ARG A 53 -3.13 -3.30 -13.28
N ARG A 54 -3.07 -3.30 -11.95
CA ARG A 54 -3.43 -4.47 -11.12
C ARG A 54 -4.49 -4.17 -10.06
N SER A 55 -5.01 -2.94 -10.03
CA SER A 55 -5.96 -2.45 -9.01
C SER A 55 -5.47 -2.77 -7.59
N THR A 56 -4.17 -2.57 -7.36
CA THR A 56 -3.59 -2.69 -6.02
C THR A 56 -3.68 -1.36 -5.27
N HIS A 57 -3.51 -1.40 -3.96
CA HIS A 57 -3.54 -0.22 -3.08
C HIS A 57 -2.15 0.11 -2.52
N LEU A 58 -1.11 0.04 -3.36
CA LEU A 58 0.27 0.26 -2.93
C LEU A 58 0.53 1.74 -2.60
N VAL A 59 -0.01 2.68 -3.38
CA VAL A 59 0.08 4.13 -3.10
C VAL A 59 -0.53 4.45 -1.73
N ALA A 60 -1.75 3.97 -1.47
CA ALA A 60 -2.40 4.15 -0.16
C ALA A 60 -1.60 3.49 0.98
N THR A 61 -0.89 2.39 0.69
CA THR A 61 0.00 1.75 1.65
C THR A 61 1.23 2.59 1.95
N LEU A 62 1.82 3.25 0.95
CA LEU A 62 2.91 4.19 1.17
C LEU A 62 2.47 5.41 1.99
N GLU A 63 1.29 5.97 1.72
CA GLU A 63 0.75 7.11 2.47
C GLU A 63 0.52 6.75 3.95
N ALA A 64 -0.10 5.59 4.20
CA ALA A 64 -0.34 5.10 5.55
C ALA A 64 0.95 4.66 6.28
N TYR A 65 1.98 4.27 5.53
CA TYR A 65 3.26 3.87 6.10
C TYR A 65 4.10 5.08 6.52
N PHE A 66 4.18 6.11 5.69
CA PHE A 66 4.95 7.33 5.98
C PHE A 66 4.19 8.37 6.80
N THR A 67 3.37 7.92 7.76
CA THR A 67 2.67 8.83 8.68
C THR A 67 3.66 9.62 9.56
N PRO A 68 3.29 10.82 10.04
CA PRO A 68 4.14 11.63 10.93
C PRO A 68 4.57 10.89 12.21
N SER A 69 3.80 9.87 12.61
CA SER A 69 4.08 9.03 13.77
C SER A 69 5.17 7.99 13.52
N GLY A 70 5.65 7.83 12.28
CA GLY A 70 6.76 6.96 11.91
C GLY A 70 6.39 5.77 11.01
N SER A 71 7.42 5.18 10.42
CA SER A 71 7.40 4.08 9.42
C SER A 71 7.05 2.71 10.02
N SER A 72 5.82 2.51 10.50
CA SER A 72 5.38 1.25 11.13
C SER A 72 4.33 0.49 10.30
N PRO A 73 4.58 -0.77 9.91
CA PRO A 73 3.60 -1.59 9.21
C PRO A 73 2.31 -1.83 10.01
N MET A 74 2.42 -1.94 11.34
CA MET A 74 1.28 -2.17 12.23
C MET A 74 0.35 -0.94 12.28
N ARG A 75 0.93 0.27 12.29
CA ARG A 75 0.13 1.50 12.24
C ARG A 75 -0.53 1.67 10.88
N ALA A 76 0.23 1.45 9.81
CA ALA A 76 -0.33 1.47 8.46
C ALA A 76 -1.49 0.47 8.31
N ALA A 77 -1.37 -0.71 8.91
CA ALA A 77 -2.44 -1.72 8.94
C ALA A 77 -3.70 -1.20 9.63
N GLY A 78 -3.54 -0.53 10.78
CA GLY A 78 -4.64 0.15 11.49
C GLY A 78 -5.31 1.23 10.63
N HIS A 79 -4.53 2.12 10.02
CA HIS A 79 -5.06 3.19 9.15
C HIS A 79 -5.81 2.64 7.92
N LEU A 80 -5.31 1.55 7.34
CA LEU A 80 -5.90 0.93 6.15
C LEU A 80 -7.00 -0.09 6.48
N HIS A 81 -7.25 -0.38 7.76
CA HIS A 81 -8.17 -1.45 8.20
C HIS A 81 -7.86 -2.81 7.55
N VAL A 82 -6.57 -3.13 7.38
CA VAL A 82 -6.11 -4.41 6.83
C VAL A 82 -5.21 -5.13 7.84
N HIS A 83 -5.00 -6.42 7.63
CA HIS A 83 -4.07 -7.17 8.45
C HIS A 83 -2.61 -6.74 8.18
N THR A 84 -1.76 -6.71 9.22
CA THR A 84 -0.33 -6.33 9.11
C THR A 84 0.42 -7.15 8.06
N ASN A 85 0.16 -8.46 7.95
CA ASN A 85 0.73 -9.31 6.88
C ASN A 85 0.44 -8.78 5.46
N THR A 86 -0.74 -8.21 5.23
CA THR A 86 -1.07 -7.62 3.93
C THR A 86 -0.23 -6.37 3.68
N VAL A 87 -0.04 -5.53 4.69
CA VAL A 87 0.86 -4.36 4.61
C VAL A 87 2.29 -4.79 4.32
N SER A 88 2.83 -5.76 5.07
CA SER A 88 4.20 -6.25 4.87
C SER A 88 4.41 -6.74 3.44
N ARG A 89 3.49 -7.56 2.89
CA ARG A 89 3.56 -8.02 1.50
C ARG A 89 3.49 -6.88 0.48
N ARG A 90 2.68 -5.86 0.75
CA ARG A 90 2.61 -4.67 -0.11
C ARG A 90 3.91 -3.86 -0.04
N LEU A 91 4.51 -3.71 1.15
CA LEU A 91 5.78 -3.02 1.34
C LEU A 91 6.95 -3.76 0.69
N GLU A 92 7.00 -5.08 0.76
CA GLU A 92 7.94 -5.91 0.00
C GLU A 92 7.81 -5.61 -1.50
N ARG A 93 6.58 -5.60 -2.02
CA ARG A 93 6.34 -5.29 -3.42
C ARG A 93 6.75 -3.86 -3.80
N ILE A 94 6.49 -2.88 -2.93
CA ILE A 94 6.92 -1.50 -3.12
C ILE A 94 8.45 -1.41 -3.15
N THR A 95 9.12 -2.15 -2.26
CA THR A 95 10.59 -2.23 -2.21
C THR A 95 11.16 -2.83 -3.49
N GLU A 96 10.51 -3.83 -4.07
CA GLU A 96 10.91 -4.37 -5.39
C GLU A 96 10.76 -3.36 -6.53
N LEU A 97 9.80 -2.43 -6.43
CA LEU A 97 9.54 -1.42 -7.46
C LEU A 97 10.43 -0.18 -7.33
N LEU A 98 10.67 0.28 -6.10
CA LEU A 98 11.40 1.51 -5.78
C LEU A 98 12.87 1.27 -5.40
N GLY A 99 13.22 0.02 -5.11
CA GLY A 99 14.53 -0.38 -4.63
C GLY A 99 14.63 -0.49 -3.10
N PRO A 100 15.72 -1.11 -2.60
CA PRO A 100 15.92 -1.38 -1.17
C PRO A 100 16.13 -0.13 -0.32
N ASP A 101 16.46 0.99 -0.97
CA ASP A 101 16.84 2.24 -0.31
C ASP A 101 15.65 3.14 0.06
N LEU A 102 14.41 2.67 -0.06
CA LEU A 102 13.22 3.50 0.18
C LEU A 102 13.16 4.15 1.58
N GLN A 103 13.77 3.50 2.59
CA GLN A 103 13.80 4.00 3.97
C GLN A 103 14.93 5.00 4.24
N LYS A 104 15.81 5.25 3.26
CA LYS A 104 16.85 6.29 3.42
C LYS A 104 16.16 7.66 3.54
N PRO A 105 16.63 8.55 4.43
CA PRO A 105 15.97 9.84 4.67
C PRO A 105 15.71 10.66 3.40
N ALA A 106 16.69 10.71 2.49
CA ALA A 106 16.54 11.40 1.20
C ALA A 106 15.39 10.81 0.36
N ASN A 107 15.37 9.49 0.18
CA ASN A 107 14.34 8.81 -0.60
C ASN A 107 12.96 8.89 0.06
N THR A 108 12.90 8.78 1.39
CA THR A 108 11.65 8.94 2.14
C THR A 108 11.07 10.35 1.93
N LEU A 109 11.88 11.39 1.99
CA LEU A 109 11.44 12.77 1.72
C LEU A 109 10.91 12.92 0.29
N GLU A 110 11.66 12.42 -0.71
CA GLU A 110 11.24 12.44 -2.10
C GLU A 110 9.90 11.72 -2.31
N ILE A 111 9.73 10.52 -1.74
CA ILE A 111 8.48 9.76 -1.83
C ILE A 111 7.32 10.52 -1.19
N GLN A 112 7.51 11.07 0.01
CA GLN A 112 6.46 11.85 0.66
C GLN A 112 6.06 13.09 -0.15
N LEU A 113 7.03 13.78 -0.75
CA LEU A 113 6.77 14.94 -1.59
C LEU A 113 6.01 14.53 -2.87
N ALA A 114 6.42 13.43 -3.49
CA ALA A 114 5.75 12.87 -4.66
C ALA A 114 4.28 12.52 -4.39
N LEU A 115 3.99 11.89 -3.24
CA LEU A 115 2.62 11.57 -2.81
C LEU A 115 1.78 12.84 -2.58
N ARG A 116 2.37 13.90 -2.00
CA ARG A 116 1.68 15.20 -1.83
C ARG A 116 1.35 15.85 -3.18
N LEU A 117 2.31 15.85 -4.12
CA LEU A 117 2.11 16.39 -5.46
C LEU A 117 1.06 15.63 -6.25
N LEU A 118 1.03 14.29 -6.13
CA LEU A 118 0.01 13.45 -6.77
C LEU A 118 -1.40 13.84 -6.30
N ARG A 119 -1.59 13.95 -4.97
CA ARG A 119 -2.87 14.38 -4.40
C ARG A 119 -3.28 15.79 -4.83
N ALA A 120 -2.33 16.73 -4.87
CA ALA A 120 -2.59 18.09 -5.33
C ALA A 120 -3.03 18.11 -6.79
N ARG A 121 -2.35 17.34 -7.66
CA ARG A 121 -2.72 17.19 -9.06
C ARG A 121 -4.12 16.60 -9.23
N ASP A 122 -4.46 15.58 -8.46
CA ASP A 122 -5.79 14.97 -8.49
C ASP A 122 -6.89 15.91 -7.98
N ALA A 123 -6.57 16.79 -7.03
CA ALA A 123 -7.49 17.83 -6.56
C ALA A 123 -7.75 18.89 -7.64
N VAL A 124 -6.70 19.37 -8.30
CA VAL A 124 -6.81 20.33 -9.41
C VAL A 124 -7.61 19.75 -10.57
N ARG A 125 -7.34 18.49 -10.94
CA ARG A 125 -8.08 17.80 -12.02
C ARG A 125 -9.57 17.71 -11.72
N ARG A 126 -9.93 17.30 -10.49
CA ARG A 126 -11.34 17.22 -10.05
C ARG A 126 -12.04 18.58 -10.08
N HIS A 127 -11.33 19.67 -9.80
CA HIS A 127 -11.89 21.02 -9.86
C HIS A 127 -12.19 21.47 -11.31
N SER A 128 -11.30 21.14 -12.25
CA SER A 128 -11.53 21.38 -13.68
C SER A 128 -12.75 20.60 -14.21
N ASP A 129 -12.90 19.35 -13.78
CA ASP A 129 -14.04 18.51 -14.21
C ASP A 129 -15.38 19.05 -13.67
N ASN A 130 -15.43 19.46 -12.39
CA ASN A 130 -16.66 19.98 -11.77
C ASN A 130 -17.12 21.35 -12.28
N THR A 131 -16.21 22.17 -12.83
CA THR A 131 -16.54 23.51 -13.33
C THR A 131 -17.23 23.45 -14.71
N GLY A 132 -17.10 22.33 -15.43
CA GLY A 132 -17.73 22.11 -16.74
C GLY A 132 -19.20 21.66 -16.71
N GLU A 133 -19.72 21.21 -15.56
CA GLU A 133 -21.06 20.60 -15.46
C GLU A 133 -22.20 21.57 -15.08
N GLY A 134 -21.90 22.85 -14.81
CA GLY A 134 -22.90 23.85 -14.41
C GLY A 134 -23.56 24.66 -15.54
N ALA A 135 -23.13 24.48 -16.80
CA ALA A 135 -23.62 25.27 -17.94
C ALA A 135 -24.62 24.46 -18.79
N GLY A 136 -25.76 24.05 -18.21
CA GLY A 136 -26.70 23.21 -18.95
C GLY A 136 -27.92 22.74 -18.16
N THR A 137 -28.63 23.67 -17.50
CA THR A 137 -30.02 23.42 -17.10
C THR A 137 -30.82 24.69 -17.40
N ARG A 138 -31.37 24.69 -18.61
CA ARG A 138 -32.49 25.53 -19.04
C ARG A 138 -33.77 24.73 -18.88
#